data_AF-A0A077YWG5-F1
#
_entry.id   AF-A0A077YWG5-F1
#
_cell.length_a   1.000
_cell.length_b   1.000
_cell.length_c   1.000
_cell.angle_alpha   90.00
_cell.angle_beta   90.00
_cell.angle_gamma   90.00
#
_symmetry.space_group_name_H-M   'P 1'
#
loop_
_entity.id
_entity.type
_entity.pdbx_description
1 polymer ?
#
loop_
_entity_poly.entity_id
_entity_poly.type
_entity_poly.pdbx_seq_one_letter_code
_entity_poly.pdbx_strand_id
1 'polypeptide(L)'
;MAAIFMETFKDKLLLLLHCIAVALLTLGFLSIVSSSSVLFMVFKAKALRSRYFMTMIAISINDLLTGMVYFILALYGLLMDGKSENPDSNCCPKSALLSFCNNNALMSAVALSVDRIIAACHPLFYRNVSIYKFHIPLVGLVTSYSLSLSVATVIQGYGKVIPFNKCGPELCWNSTFNVYMMQHLNMALAFSIFFLNLTLVIYTRRSAKTYQRRNLMQLFNIKYREQVRVRKTLTWVTLVVVTLQIAGRTMRLLSLQATNEINYTFLYNSIHIFTALNAVLNYFIVALTSAEFRAAQRRVLLRSSSVGPFRGVE
;
A
#
# COMPACT_ATOMS: atom_id res chain seq x y z
N MET A 1 31.92 15.56 -31.06
CA MET A 1 31.16 16.20 -29.96
C MET A 1 29.82 15.50 -29.73
N ALA A 2 28.99 15.26 -30.76
CA ALA A 2 27.73 14.53 -30.61
C ALA A 2 27.89 13.09 -30.05
N ALA A 3 28.87 12.32 -30.52
CA ALA A 3 29.11 10.96 -30.03
C ALA A 3 29.45 10.92 -28.52
N ILE A 4 30.39 11.78 -28.07
CA ILE A 4 30.76 11.92 -26.64
C ILE A 4 29.54 12.35 -25.80
N PHE A 5 28.72 13.26 -26.33
CA PHE A 5 27.49 13.69 -25.66
C PHE A 5 26.45 12.56 -25.57
N MET A 6 26.29 11.74 -26.61
CA MET A 6 25.38 10.59 -26.59
C MET A 6 25.86 9.49 -25.64
N GLU A 7 27.15 9.23 -25.58
CA GLU A 7 27.76 8.25 -24.67
C GLU A 7 27.54 8.67 -23.20
N THR A 8 27.91 9.91 -22.86
CA THR A 8 27.67 10.46 -21.51
C THR A 8 26.19 10.55 -21.14
N PHE A 9 25.27 10.74 -22.11
CA PHE A 9 23.84 10.70 -21.86
C PHE A 9 23.34 9.29 -21.53
N LYS A 10 23.75 8.28 -22.32
CA LYS A 10 23.42 6.87 -22.08
C LYS A 10 23.94 6.41 -20.73
N ASP A 11 25.16 6.78 -20.36
CA ASP A 11 25.76 6.43 -19.07
C ASP A 11 24.95 6.99 -17.89
N LYS A 12 24.51 8.26 -17.98
CA LYS A 12 23.67 8.89 -16.94
C LYS A 12 22.32 8.20 -16.80
N LEU A 13 21.68 7.86 -17.93
CA LEU A 13 20.40 7.15 -17.92
C LEU A 13 20.54 5.74 -17.32
N LEU A 14 21.61 5.04 -17.69
CA LEU A 14 21.93 3.71 -17.18
C LEU A 14 22.20 3.74 -15.67
N LEU A 15 22.99 4.69 -15.19
CA LEU A 15 23.24 4.88 -13.75
C LEU A 15 21.93 5.14 -12.99
N LEU A 16 21.06 5.98 -13.54
CA LEU A 16 19.76 6.28 -12.94
C LEU A 16 18.88 5.02 -12.83
N LEU A 17 18.80 4.22 -13.89
CA LEU A 17 18.06 2.95 -13.91
C LEU A 17 18.61 1.98 -12.86
N HIS A 18 19.93 1.86 -12.72
CA HIS A 18 20.57 1.06 -11.69
C HIS A 18 20.20 1.53 -10.28
N CYS A 19 20.29 2.83 -10.00
CA CYS A 19 19.91 3.39 -8.71
C CYS A 19 18.45 3.10 -8.36
N ILE A 20 17.54 3.26 -9.33
CA ILE A 20 16.11 2.95 -9.18
C ILE A 20 15.93 1.45 -8.90
N ALA A 21 16.57 0.58 -9.67
CA ALA A 21 16.45 -0.86 -9.51
C ALA A 21 16.97 -1.33 -8.13
N VAL A 22 18.11 -0.82 -7.67
CA VAL A 22 18.65 -1.12 -6.34
C VAL A 22 17.71 -0.61 -5.23
N ALA A 23 17.14 0.58 -5.38
CA ALA A 23 16.15 1.12 -4.44
C ALA A 23 14.89 0.25 -4.39
N LEU A 24 14.37 -0.21 -5.54
CA LEU A 24 13.20 -1.08 -5.61
C LEU A 24 13.50 -2.49 -5.08
N LEU A 25 14.70 -3.02 -5.31
CA LEU A 25 15.12 -4.33 -4.79
C LEU A 25 15.21 -4.30 -3.26
N THR A 26 15.83 -3.26 -2.70
CA THR A 26 15.96 -3.10 -1.24
C THR A 26 14.59 -2.88 -0.58
N LEU A 27 13.75 -2.00 -1.12
CA LEU A 27 12.38 -1.79 -0.63
C LEU A 27 11.51 -3.04 -0.80
N GLY A 28 11.64 -3.75 -1.92
CA GLY A 28 10.93 -5.00 -2.18
C GLY A 28 11.28 -6.07 -1.16
N PHE A 29 12.58 -6.28 -0.90
CA PHE A 29 13.06 -7.19 0.13
C PHE A 29 12.55 -6.82 1.52
N LEU A 30 12.66 -5.54 1.91
CA LEU A 30 12.15 -5.05 3.20
C LEU A 30 10.64 -5.27 3.32
N SER A 31 9.88 -5.07 2.25
CA SER A 31 8.43 -5.30 2.23
C SER A 31 8.10 -6.78 2.43
N ILE A 32 8.84 -7.70 1.78
CA ILE A 32 8.67 -9.14 1.95
C ILE A 32 8.91 -9.54 3.40
N VAL A 33 10.03 -9.12 4.00
CA VAL A 33 10.41 -9.46 5.37
C VAL A 33 9.39 -8.90 6.38
N SER A 34 9.05 -7.62 6.24
CA SER A 34 8.16 -6.92 7.16
C SER A 34 6.70 -7.41 7.07
N SER A 35 6.17 -7.63 5.87
CA SER A 35 4.82 -8.14 5.65
C SER A 35 4.68 -9.59 6.10
N SER A 36 5.68 -10.43 5.82
CA SER A 36 5.72 -11.81 6.32
C SER A 36 5.75 -11.84 7.85
N SER A 37 6.48 -10.93 8.48
CA SER A 37 6.52 -10.79 9.94
C SER A 37 5.15 -10.42 10.52
N VAL A 38 4.42 -9.48 9.90
CA VAL A 38 3.05 -9.14 10.35
C VAL A 38 2.11 -10.33 10.21
N LEU A 39 2.10 -10.99 9.05
CA LEU A 39 1.26 -12.16 8.81
C LEU A 39 1.56 -13.26 9.84
N PHE A 40 2.84 -13.58 10.04
CA PHE A 40 3.26 -14.56 11.05
C PHE A 40 2.78 -14.19 12.46
N MET A 41 2.89 -12.91 12.86
CA MET A 41 2.42 -12.45 14.17
C MET A 41 0.90 -12.57 14.31
N VAL A 42 0.14 -12.20 13.28
CA VAL A 42 -1.32 -12.30 13.29
C VAL A 42 -1.80 -13.75 13.32
N PHE A 43 -1.13 -14.65 12.58
CA PHE A 43 -1.42 -16.08 12.62
C PHE A 43 -1.10 -16.69 13.98
N LYS A 44 0.03 -16.33 14.60
CA LYS A 44 0.45 -16.90 15.89
C LYS A 44 -0.33 -16.32 17.09
N ALA A 45 -0.63 -15.03 17.09
CA ALA A 45 -1.28 -14.37 18.21
C ALA A 45 -2.81 -14.26 18.01
N LYS A 46 -3.58 -15.16 18.65
CA LYS A 46 -5.05 -15.12 18.66
C LYS A 46 -5.62 -13.74 19.07
N ALA A 47 -4.92 -13.01 19.95
CA ALA A 47 -5.31 -11.67 20.38
C ALA A 47 -5.35 -10.64 19.24
N LEU A 48 -4.57 -10.85 18.18
CA LEU A 48 -4.59 -10.01 16.97
C LEU A 48 -5.68 -10.44 15.99
N ARG A 49 -6.50 -11.45 16.25
CA ARG A 49 -7.57 -11.86 15.31
C ARG A 49 -8.85 -11.06 15.54
N SER A 50 -8.74 -9.73 15.51
CA SER A 50 -9.87 -8.80 15.66
C SER A 50 -10.37 -8.30 14.30
N ARG A 51 -11.51 -7.57 14.31
CA ARG A 51 -12.18 -7.03 13.11
C ARG A 51 -11.22 -6.17 12.28
N TYR A 52 -10.53 -5.25 12.95
CA TYR A 52 -9.52 -4.37 12.37
C TYR A 52 -8.34 -5.14 11.77
N PHE A 53 -7.92 -6.24 12.39
CA PHE A 53 -6.80 -7.00 11.89
C PHE A 53 -7.12 -7.77 10.60
N MET A 54 -8.39 -8.01 10.24
CA MET A 54 -8.73 -8.57 8.93
C MET A 54 -8.36 -7.63 7.78
N THR A 55 -8.67 -6.34 7.91
CA THR A 55 -8.22 -5.34 6.93
C THR A 55 -6.70 -5.20 6.92
N MET A 56 -6.03 -5.37 8.06
CA MET A 56 -4.57 -5.39 8.10
C MET A 56 -3.97 -6.63 7.45
N ILE A 57 -4.57 -7.81 7.61
CA ILE A 57 -4.15 -9.02 6.89
C ILE A 57 -4.25 -8.77 5.38
N ALA A 58 -5.35 -8.21 4.91
CA ALA A 58 -5.52 -7.90 3.48
C ALA A 58 -4.45 -6.91 2.97
N ILE A 59 -4.17 -5.86 3.74
CA ILE A 59 -3.09 -4.90 3.44
C ILE A 59 -1.73 -5.61 3.43
N SER A 60 -1.42 -6.43 4.44
CA SER A 60 -0.15 -7.15 4.51
C SER A 60 0.02 -8.19 3.41
N ILE A 61 -1.04 -8.84 2.95
CA ILE A 61 -1.00 -9.71 1.76
C ILE A 61 -0.70 -8.88 0.51
N ASN A 62 -1.33 -7.72 0.35
CA ASN A 62 -1.04 -6.82 -0.75
C ASN A 62 0.40 -6.29 -0.70
N ASP A 63 0.90 -5.92 0.48
CA ASP A 63 2.25 -5.40 0.69
C ASP A 63 3.31 -6.49 0.44
N LEU A 64 3.03 -7.73 0.85
CA LEU A 64 3.86 -8.89 0.51
C LEU A 64 3.91 -9.11 -1.01
N LEU A 65 2.75 -9.12 -1.67
CA LEU A 65 2.68 -9.26 -3.13
C LEU A 65 3.41 -8.12 -3.84
N THR A 66 3.22 -6.89 -3.38
CA THR A 66 3.92 -5.69 -3.87
C THR A 66 5.43 -5.86 -3.74
N GLY A 67 5.90 -6.33 -2.59
CA GLY A 67 7.32 -6.60 -2.34
C GLY A 67 7.89 -7.66 -3.28
N MET A 68 7.20 -8.78 -3.45
CA MET A 68 7.60 -9.86 -4.36
C MET A 68 7.71 -9.38 -5.80
N VAL A 69 6.71 -8.64 -6.27
CA VAL A 69 6.68 -8.13 -7.66
C VAL A 69 7.83 -7.17 -7.92
N TYR A 70 8.04 -6.18 -7.06
CA TYR A 70 9.15 -5.24 -7.24
C TYR A 70 10.51 -5.90 -7.12
N PHE A 71 10.67 -6.84 -6.19
CA PHE A 71 11.92 -7.59 -6.05
C PHE A 71 12.25 -8.39 -7.32
N ILE A 72 11.29 -9.16 -7.84
CA ILE A 72 11.49 -9.98 -9.04
C ILE A 72 11.76 -9.10 -10.28
N LEU A 73 10.96 -8.05 -10.49
CA LEU A 73 11.12 -7.18 -11.66
C LEU A 73 12.42 -6.37 -11.62
N ALA A 74 12.81 -5.85 -10.45
CA ALA A 74 14.07 -5.12 -10.31
C ALA A 74 15.28 -6.03 -10.48
N LEU A 75 15.26 -7.24 -9.88
CA LEU A 75 16.33 -8.22 -10.05
C LEU A 75 16.46 -8.65 -11.51
N TYR A 76 15.33 -8.94 -12.17
CA TYR A 76 15.33 -9.29 -13.59
C TYR A 76 15.84 -8.13 -14.46
N GLY A 77 15.50 -6.88 -14.13
CA GLY A 77 16.00 -5.71 -14.83
C GLY A 77 17.51 -5.54 -14.73
N LEU A 78 18.10 -5.76 -13.56
CA LEU A 78 19.56 -5.72 -13.36
C LEU A 78 20.28 -6.84 -14.11
N LEU A 79 19.68 -8.03 -14.23
CA LEU A 79 20.27 -9.16 -14.94
C LEU A 79 20.19 -9.00 -16.47
N MET A 80 19.29 -8.16 -16.98
CA MET A 80 19.01 -7.99 -18.40
C MET A 80 19.55 -6.66 -18.97
N ASP A 81 20.50 -6.02 -18.28
CA ASP A 81 21.01 -4.68 -18.58
C ASP A 81 21.43 -4.48 -20.05
N GLY A 82 22.02 -5.52 -20.68
CA GLY A 82 22.42 -5.52 -22.10
C GLY A 82 21.30 -5.79 -23.12
N LYS A 83 20.06 -6.05 -22.68
CA LYS A 83 18.89 -6.38 -23.52
C LYS A 83 17.71 -5.42 -23.27
N SER A 84 17.95 -4.31 -22.57
CA SER A 84 16.91 -3.40 -22.07
C SER A 84 16.05 -2.76 -23.15
N GLU A 85 16.58 -2.59 -24.36
CA GLU A 85 15.85 -2.08 -25.53
C GLU A 85 15.02 -3.14 -26.26
N ASN A 86 15.15 -4.43 -25.90
CA ASN A 86 14.43 -5.47 -26.61
C ASN A 86 12.91 -5.32 -26.40
N PRO A 87 12.12 -5.46 -27.48
CA PRO A 87 10.67 -5.45 -27.41
C PRO A 87 10.15 -6.60 -26.51
N ASP A 88 9.36 -6.28 -25.47
CA ASP A 88 8.71 -7.27 -24.60
C ASP A 88 7.20 -7.34 -24.88
N SER A 89 6.77 -8.38 -25.57
CA SER A 89 5.35 -8.65 -25.84
C SER A 89 4.56 -9.05 -24.57
N ASN A 90 5.25 -9.49 -23.51
CA ASN A 90 4.65 -9.87 -22.24
C ASN A 90 4.66 -8.74 -21.20
N CYS A 91 5.02 -7.51 -21.60
CA CYS A 91 5.07 -6.37 -20.71
C CYS A 91 3.72 -6.10 -20.00
N CYS A 92 2.61 -6.08 -20.75
CA CYS A 92 1.30 -5.74 -20.18
C CYS A 92 0.75 -6.76 -19.19
N PRO A 93 0.84 -8.08 -19.46
CA PRO A 93 0.57 -9.11 -18.45
C PRO A 93 1.41 -8.95 -17.18
N LYS A 94 2.73 -8.70 -17.29
CA LYS A 94 3.60 -8.46 -16.11
C LYS A 94 3.19 -7.21 -15.34
N SER A 95 2.87 -6.14 -16.06
CA SER A 95 2.46 -4.85 -15.49
C SER A 95 1.07 -4.89 -14.85
N ALA A 96 0.22 -5.85 -15.20
CA ALA A 96 -1.11 -5.99 -14.61
C ALA A 96 -1.06 -6.29 -13.10
N LEU A 97 -0.04 -7.04 -12.66
CA LEU A 97 0.14 -7.34 -11.24
C LEU A 97 0.65 -6.11 -10.46
N LEU A 98 1.50 -5.29 -11.08
CA LEU A 98 1.87 -3.97 -10.55
C LEU A 98 0.64 -3.05 -10.43
N SER A 99 -0.20 -3.03 -11.47
CA SER A 99 -1.48 -2.30 -11.47
C SER A 99 -2.37 -2.77 -10.32
N PHE A 100 -2.45 -4.08 -10.09
CA PHE A 100 -3.27 -4.67 -9.03
C PHE A 100 -2.79 -4.17 -7.67
N CYS A 101 -1.50 -4.37 -7.37
CA CYS A 101 -0.89 -4.00 -6.10
C CYS A 101 -1.06 -2.50 -5.79
N ASN A 102 -0.84 -1.64 -6.79
CA ASN A 102 -0.94 -0.20 -6.61
C ASN A 102 -2.39 0.25 -6.37
N ASN A 103 -3.34 -0.24 -7.16
CA ASN A 103 -4.75 0.14 -7.01
C ASN A 103 -5.37 -0.48 -5.75
N ASN A 104 -4.99 -1.70 -5.41
CA ASN A 104 -5.48 -2.38 -4.22
C ASN A 104 -4.95 -1.74 -2.92
N ALA A 105 -3.76 -1.14 -2.93
CA ALA A 105 -3.28 -0.34 -1.81
C ALA A 105 -4.18 0.90 -1.55
N LEU A 106 -4.54 1.63 -2.61
CA LEU A 106 -5.44 2.78 -2.52
C LEU A 106 -6.86 2.34 -2.09
N MET A 107 -7.39 1.28 -2.70
CA MET A 107 -8.73 0.77 -2.37
C MET A 107 -8.79 0.17 -0.97
N SER A 108 -7.70 -0.39 -0.46
CA SER A 108 -7.61 -0.79 0.95
C SER A 108 -7.73 0.43 1.89
N ALA A 109 -7.18 1.59 1.51
CA ALA A 109 -7.39 2.83 2.27
C ALA A 109 -8.84 3.35 2.20
N VAL A 110 -9.55 3.10 1.09
CA VAL A 110 -11.01 3.33 1.00
C VAL A 110 -11.73 2.44 2.00
N ALA A 111 -11.47 1.13 2.01
CA ALA A 111 -12.06 0.19 2.96
C ALA A 111 -11.82 0.62 4.42
N LEU A 112 -10.59 1.01 4.77
CA LEU A 112 -10.26 1.53 6.11
C LEU A 112 -11.01 2.81 6.48
N SER A 113 -11.36 3.63 5.49
CA SER A 113 -12.07 4.88 5.73
C SER A 113 -13.56 4.65 5.89
N VAL A 114 -14.16 3.77 5.07
CA VAL A 114 -15.54 3.32 5.21
C VAL A 114 -15.75 2.63 6.56
N ASP A 115 -14.86 1.71 6.94
CA ASP A 115 -14.86 1.02 8.24
C ASP A 115 -14.94 2.01 9.40
N ARG A 116 -14.08 3.04 9.38
CA ARG A 116 -14.05 4.06 10.44
C ARG A 116 -15.26 4.97 10.47
N ILE A 117 -15.80 5.35 9.32
CA ILE A 117 -17.03 6.15 9.24
C ILE A 117 -18.17 5.37 9.88
N ILE A 118 -18.35 4.10 9.51
CA ILE A 118 -19.41 3.26 10.07
C ILE A 118 -19.21 3.06 11.57
N ALA A 119 -17.98 2.82 12.02
CA ALA A 119 -17.69 2.69 13.44
C ALA A 119 -17.95 3.99 14.24
N ALA A 120 -17.83 5.17 13.61
CA ALA A 120 -18.02 6.47 14.28
C ALA A 120 -19.49 6.91 14.28
N CYS A 121 -20.18 6.72 13.16
CA CYS A 121 -21.57 7.11 12.95
C CYS A 121 -22.54 6.07 13.55
N HIS A 122 -22.21 4.78 13.45
CA HIS A 122 -23.08 3.67 13.87
C HIS A 122 -22.35 2.67 14.79
N PRO A 123 -21.88 3.08 15.98
CA PRO A 123 -21.08 2.21 16.85
C PRO A 123 -21.84 0.96 17.35
N LEU A 124 -23.16 1.04 17.53
CA LEU A 124 -23.98 -0.12 17.95
C LEU A 124 -24.09 -1.17 16.83
N PHE A 125 -24.35 -0.72 15.60
CA PHE A 125 -24.34 -1.59 14.42
C PHE A 125 -22.95 -2.21 14.23
N TYR A 126 -21.90 -1.38 14.29
CA TYR A 126 -20.53 -1.82 14.13
C TYR A 126 -20.12 -2.87 15.18
N ARG A 127 -20.66 -2.82 16.41
CA ARG A 127 -20.40 -3.83 17.46
C ARG A 127 -21.16 -5.13 17.22
N ASN A 128 -22.40 -5.05 16.73
CA ASN A 128 -23.29 -6.20 16.61
C ASN A 128 -23.16 -6.95 15.28
N VAL A 129 -22.66 -6.31 14.22
CA VAL A 129 -22.44 -6.96 12.93
C VAL A 129 -21.29 -7.97 13.04
N SER A 130 -21.41 -9.13 12.37
CA SER A 130 -20.32 -10.11 12.34
C SER A 130 -19.26 -9.70 11.31
N ILE A 131 -18.02 -10.13 11.53
CA ILE A 131 -16.88 -9.89 10.61
C ILE A 131 -17.19 -10.37 9.20
N TYR A 132 -17.79 -11.56 9.09
CA TYR A 132 -18.14 -12.19 7.81
C TYR A 132 -19.20 -11.41 7.03
N LYS A 133 -20.08 -10.66 7.70
CA LYS A 133 -21.15 -9.90 7.05
C LYS A 133 -20.74 -8.49 6.61
N PHE A 134 -19.61 -7.97 7.10
CA PHE A 134 -19.19 -6.60 6.83
C PHE A 134 -17.77 -6.50 6.27
N HIS A 135 -16.76 -6.94 7.02
CA HIS A 135 -15.35 -6.78 6.63
C HIS A 135 -14.98 -7.62 5.42
N ILE A 136 -15.46 -8.87 5.32
CA ILE A 136 -15.13 -9.75 4.19
C ILE A 136 -15.73 -9.24 2.87
N PRO A 137 -17.04 -8.89 2.80
CA PRO A 137 -17.60 -8.26 1.61
C PRO A 137 -16.90 -6.95 1.23
N LEU A 138 -16.54 -6.12 2.21
CA LEU A 138 -15.83 -4.88 1.96
C LEU A 138 -14.45 -5.14 1.33
N VAL A 139 -13.67 -6.07 1.88
CA VAL A 139 -12.38 -6.50 1.31
C VAL A 139 -12.57 -7.10 -0.09
N GLY A 140 -13.58 -7.95 -0.28
CA GLY A 140 -13.90 -8.54 -1.58
C GLY A 140 -14.27 -7.51 -2.65
N LEU A 141 -14.98 -6.44 -2.27
CA LEU A 141 -15.34 -5.36 -3.20
C LEU A 141 -14.10 -4.58 -3.63
N VAL A 142 -13.21 -4.22 -2.70
CA VAL A 142 -12.01 -3.45 -3.04
C VAL A 142 -10.98 -4.25 -3.83
N THR A 143 -10.85 -5.55 -3.54
CA THR A 143 -9.96 -6.43 -4.31
C THR A 143 -10.52 -6.73 -5.69
N SER A 144 -11.83 -6.97 -5.82
CA SER A 144 -12.47 -7.19 -7.13
C SER A 144 -12.37 -5.98 -8.03
N TYR A 145 -12.58 -4.76 -7.52
CA TYR A 145 -12.34 -3.53 -8.30
C TYR A 145 -10.91 -3.45 -8.84
N SER A 146 -9.93 -3.72 -7.97
CA SER A 146 -8.51 -3.67 -8.32
C SER A 146 -8.14 -4.74 -9.35
N LEU A 147 -8.73 -5.94 -9.22
CA LEU A 147 -8.57 -7.03 -10.17
C LEU A 147 -9.18 -6.69 -11.53
N SER A 148 -10.40 -6.14 -11.56
CA SER A 148 -11.06 -5.73 -12.80
C SER A 148 -10.23 -4.69 -13.57
N LEU A 149 -9.64 -3.72 -12.87
CA LEU A 149 -8.78 -2.71 -13.49
C LEU A 149 -7.47 -3.31 -14.04
N SER A 150 -6.89 -4.28 -13.34
CA SER A 150 -5.73 -5.04 -13.83
C SER A 150 -6.04 -5.88 -15.06
N VAL A 151 -7.18 -6.56 -15.08
CA VAL A 151 -7.64 -7.32 -16.25
C VAL A 151 -7.87 -6.39 -17.43
N ALA A 152 -8.48 -5.22 -17.22
CA ALA A 152 -8.64 -4.20 -18.26
C ALA A 152 -7.29 -3.72 -18.82
N THR A 153 -6.26 -3.61 -17.97
CA THR A 153 -4.90 -3.26 -18.40
C THR A 153 -4.32 -4.31 -19.35
N VAL A 154 -4.54 -5.60 -19.09
CA VAL A 154 -4.10 -6.70 -19.98
C VAL A 154 -4.85 -6.67 -21.30
N ILE A 155 -6.19 -6.56 -21.25
CA ILE A 155 -7.03 -6.59 -22.46
C ILE A 155 -6.70 -5.41 -23.38
N GLN A 156 -6.56 -4.19 -22.84
CA GLN A 156 -6.20 -3.04 -23.65
C GLN A 156 -4.74 -3.06 -24.13
N GLY A 157 -3.85 -3.70 -23.37
CA GLY A 157 -2.44 -3.83 -23.73
C GLY A 157 -2.14 -5.00 -24.67
N TYR A 158 -3.14 -5.80 -25.06
CA TYR A 158 -2.89 -7.03 -25.81
C TYR A 158 -2.23 -6.74 -27.16
N GLY A 159 -1.13 -7.43 -27.45
CA GLY A 159 -0.34 -7.27 -28.68
C GLY A 159 0.56 -6.03 -28.73
N LYS A 160 0.56 -5.17 -27.70
CA LYS A 160 1.46 -4.02 -27.66
C LYS A 160 2.88 -4.45 -27.31
N VAL A 161 3.80 -4.03 -28.16
CA VAL A 161 5.22 -4.24 -27.98
C VAL A 161 5.81 -3.01 -27.31
N ILE A 162 6.19 -3.15 -26.04
CA ILE A 162 6.73 -2.04 -25.23
C ILE A 162 8.17 -2.40 -24.85
N PRO A 163 9.13 -1.46 -24.98
CA PRO A 163 10.49 -1.69 -24.50
C PRO A 163 10.50 -2.06 -23.02
N PHE A 164 11.29 -3.07 -22.65
CA PHE A 164 11.32 -3.61 -21.30
C PHE A 164 11.59 -2.53 -20.23
N ASN A 165 12.53 -1.61 -20.49
CA ASN A 165 12.88 -0.50 -19.59
C ASN A 165 11.76 0.54 -19.36
N LYS A 166 10.75 0.57 -20.23
CA LYS A 166 9.59 1.47 -20.13
C LYS A 166 8.34 0.74 -19.67
N CYS A 167 8.43 -0.57 -19.41
CA CYS A 167 7.28 -1.39 -19.11
C CYS A 167 6.54 -0.90 -17.86
N GLY A 168 5.25 -0.59 -18.01
CA GLY A 168 4.36 -0.29 -16.90
C GLY A 168 2.90 -0.21 -17.33
N PRO A 169 1.97 -0.23 -16.37
CA PRO A 169 0.55 -0.43 -16.66
C PRO A 169 -0.08 0.73 -17.43
N GLU A 170 0.49 1.93 -17.37
CA GLU A 170 -0.02 3.11 -18.07
C GLU A 170 0.16 3.02 -19.58
N LEU A 171 1.28 2.47 -20.06
CA LEU A 171 1.55 2.30 -21.49
C LEU A 171 0.70 1.19 -22.15
N CYS A 172 0.06 0.37 -21.33
CA CYS A 172 -0.85 -0.67 -21.80
C CYS A 172 -2.21 -0.11 -22.23
N TRP A 173 -2.62 1.06 -21.75
CA TRP A 173 -3.88 1.69 -22.16
C TRP A 173 -3.84 2.14 -23.62
N ASN A 174 -4.95 1.98 -24.34
CA ASN A 174 -5.05 2.34 -25.77
C ASN A 174 -5.00 3.83 -26.07
N SER A 175 -5.32 4.65 -25.08
CA SER A 175 -5.36 6.10 -25.24
C SER A 175 -4.73 6.78 -24.03
N THR A 176 -3.90 7.78 -24.30
CA THR A 176 -3.34 8.66 -23.26
C THR A 176 -4.44 9.35 -22.46
N PHE A 177 -5.60 9.64 -23.09
CA PHE A 177 -6.77 10.18 -22.40
C PHE A 177 -7.25 9.26 -21.26
N ASN A 178 -7.31 7.95 -21.51
CA ASN A 178 -7.71 6.97 -20.49
C ASN A 178 -6.71 6.93 -19.33
N VAL A 179 -5.41 7.06 -19.63
CA VAL A 179 -4.36 7.15 -18.60
C VAL A 179 -4.58 8.37 -17.72
N TYR A 180 -4.75 9.56 -18.32
CA TYR A 180 -5.01 10.79 -17.57
C TYR A 180 -6.27 10.68 -16.71
N MET A 181 -7.39 10.22 -17.30
CA MET A 181 -8.65 10.05 -16.59
C MET A 181 -8.51 9.10 -15.39
N MET A 182 -7.86 7.94 -15.58
CA MET A 182 -7.62 6.99 -14.49
C MET A 182 -6.73 7.56 -13.37
N GLN A 183 -5.68 8.31 -13.72
CA GLN A 183 -4.83 8.94 -12.71
C GLN A 183 -5.59 10.04 -11.94
N HIS A 184 -6.38 10.86 -12.62
CA HIS A 184 -7.21 11.89 -12.00
C HIS A 184 -8.30 11.30 -11.09
N LEU A 185 -8.98 10.23 -11.52
CA LEU A 185 -9.98 9.54 -10.69
C LEU A 185 -9.36 8.97 -9.41
N ASN A 186 -8.23 8.29 -9.52
CA ASN A 186 -7.53 7.76 -8.35
C ASN A 186 -7.01 8.87 -7.42
N MET A 187 -6.55 9.99 -7.98
CA MET A 187 -6.14 11.15 -7.20
C MET A 187 -7.34 11.79 -6.48
N ALA A 188 -8.49 11.93 -7.14
CA ALA A 188 -9.72 12.42 -6.54
C ALA A 188 -10.20 11.49 -5.40
N LEU A 189 -10.09 10.18 -5.57
CA LEU A 189 -10.33 9.20 -4.51
C LEU A 189 -9.38 9.41 -3.33
N ALA A 190 -8.08 9.58 -3.58
CA ALA A 190 -7.09 9.81 -2.54
C ALA A 190 -7.38 11.11 -1.74
N PHE A 191 -7.71 12.21 -2.41
CA PHE A 191 -8.15 13.45 -1.76
C PHE A 191 -9.45 13.26 -0.97
N SER A 192 -10.42 12.53 -1.51
CA SER A 192 -11.67 12.22 -0.80
C SER A 192 -11.40 11.46 0.50
N ILE A 193 -10.52 10.45 0.45
CA ILE A 193 -10.08 9.72 1.64
C ILE A 193 -9.45 10.68 2.65
N PHE A 194 -8.56 11.57 2.22
CA PHE A 194 -7.91 12.55 3.10
C PHE A 194 -8.93 13.42 3.85
N PHE A 195 -9.90 14.01 3.13
CA PHE A 195 -10.90 14.87 3.74
C PHE A 195 -11.88 14.11 4.65
N LEU A 196 -12.28 12.90 4.27
CA LEU A 196 -13.10 12.03 5.13
C LEU A 196 -12.38 11.69 6.43
N ASN A 197 -11.08 11.38 6.35
CA ASN A 197 -10.22 11.14 7.49
C ASN A 197 -10.11 12.34 8.42
N LEU A 198 -9.85 13.50 7.86
CA LEU A 198 -9.73 14.75 8.59
C LEU A 198 -11.05 15.07 9.31
N THR A 199 -12.17 14.96 8.60
CA THR A 199 -13.52 15.17 9.15
C THR A 199 -13.80 14.21 10.30
N LEU A 200 -13.43 12.93 10.17
CA LEU A 200 -13.57 11.94 11.23
C LEU A 200 -12.72 12.28 12.47
N VAL A 201 -11.48 12.73 12.29
CA VAL A 201 -10.61 13.14 13.41
C VAL A 201 -11.21 14.35 14.12
N ILE A 202 -11.71 15.34 13.37
CA ILE A 202 -12.38 16.52 13.94
C ILE A 202 -13.66 16.11 14.67
N TYR A 203 -14.50 15.28 14.06
CA TYR A 203 -15.75 14.78 14.63
C TYR A 203 -15.51 14.02 15.93
N THR A 204 -14.60 13.04 15.94
CA THR A 204 -14.29 12.25 17.13
C THR A 204 -13.71 13.11 18.26
N ARG A 205 -12.89 14.12 17.96
CA ARG A 205 -12.40 15.09 18.94
C ARG A 205 -13.52 15.97 19.50
N ARG A 206 -14.43 16.46 18.65
CA ARG A 206 -15.60 17.26 19.08
C ARG A 206 -16.54 16.45 19.95
N SER A 207 -16.82 15.21 19.56
CA SER A 207 -17.61 14.27 20.35
C SER A 207 -16.96 14.03 21.71
N ALA A 208 -15.66 13.73 21.76
CA ALA A 208 -14.95 13.55 23.03
C ALA A 208 -15.06 14.78 23.95
N LYS A 209 -14.87 16.00 23.43
CA LYS A 209 -15.06 17.24 24.21
C LYS A 209 -16.50 17.41 24.72
N THR A 210 -17.49 17.03 23.91
CA THR A 210 -18.91 17.11 24.30
C THR A 210 -19.24 16.15 25.43
N TYR A 211 -18.75 14.91 25.37
CA TYR A 211 -18.88 13.94 26.46
C TYR A 211 -18.12 14.39 27.72
N GLN A 212 -16.95 15.02 27.56
CA GLN A 212 -16.19 15.60 28.68
C GLN A 212 -16.96 16.69 29.40
N ARG A 213 -17.55 17.64 28.66
CA ARG A 213 -18.37 18.72 29.24
C ARG A 213 -19.58 18.21 30.02
N ARG A 214 -20.08 17.03 29.67
CA ARG A 214 -21.22 16.38 30.35
C ARG A 214 -20.79 15.42 31.47
N ASN A 215 -19.50 15.32 31.79
CA ASN A 215 -18.94 14.33 32.73
C ASN A 215 -19.25 12.85 32.35
N LEU A 216 -19.51 12.57 31.07
CA LEU A 216 -19.86 11.24 30.55
C LEU A 216 -18.69 10.57 29.81
N MET A 217 -17.44 10.82 30.23
CA MET A 217 -16.25 10.26 29.56
C MET A 217 -16.19 8.73 29.63
N GLN A 218 -16.69 8.13 30.72
CA GLN A 218 -16.79 6.67 30.82
C GLN A 218 -17.70 6.10 29.73
N LEU A 219 -18.84 6.74 29.48
CA LEU A 219 -19.77 6.35 28.42
C LEU A 219 -19.14 6.50 27.03
N PHE A 220 -18.36 7.56 26.80
CA PHE A 220 -17.59 7.72 25.57
C PHE A 220 -16.60 6.56 25.36
N ASN A 221 -15.83 6.22 26.40
CA ASN A 221 -14.85 5.13 26.33
C ASN A 221 -15.50 3.76 26.13
N ILE A 222 -16.71 3.53 26.64
CA ILE A 222 -17.46 2.29 26.40
C ILE A 222 -17.99 2.26 24.96
N LYS A 223 -18.60 3.36 24.49
CA LYS A 223 -19.21 3.46 23.16
C LYS A 223 -18.18 3.41 22.02
N TYR A 224 -17.02 4.04 22.23
CA TYR A 224 -15.96 4.19 21.22
C TYR A 224 -14.68 3.42 21.56
N ARG A 225 -14.75 2.40 22.43
CA ARG A 225 -13.58 1.64 22.94
C ARG A 225 -12.65 1.14 21.82
N GLU A 226 -13.24 0.54 20.78
CA GLU A 226 -12.47 -0.03 19.68
C GLU A 226 -11.83 1.06 18.84
N GLN A 227 -12.60 2.09 18.47
CA GLN A 227 -12.10 3.23 17.72
C GLN A 227 -10.94 3.93 18.43
N VAL A 228 -11.06 4.20 19.73
CA VAL A 228 -9.99 4.88 20.49
C VAL A 228 -8.68 4.08 20.47
N ARG A 229 -8.76 2.74 20.52
CA ARG A 229 -7.59 1.85 20.46
C ARG A 229 -6.90 1.87 19.11
N VAL A 230 -7.64 1.78 18.01
CA VAL A 230 -7.07 1.63 16.66
C VAL A 230 -6.88 2.97 15.92
N ARG A 231 -7.49 4.06 16.41
CA ARG A 231 -7.51 5.38 15.75
C ARG A 231 -6.12 5.86 15.36
N LYS A 232 -5.15 5.79 16.28
CA LYS A 232 -3.79 6.29 15.99
C LYS A 232 -3.16 5.53 14.82
N THR A 233 -3.19 4.20 14.87
CA THR A 233 -2.61 3.36 13.82
C THR A 233 -3.30 3.58 12.48
N LEU A 234 -4.62 3.50 12.45
CA LEU A 234 -5.38 3.66 11.22
C LEU A 234 -5.21 5.05 10.58
N THR A 235 -5.26 6.12 11.38
CA THR A 235 -5.05 7.47 10.85
C THR A 235 -3.67 7.61 10.22
N TRP A 236 -2.61 7.09 10.86
CA TRP A 236 -1.26 7.13 10.29
C TRP A 236 -1.13 6.29 9.03
N VAL A 237 -1.65 5.05 9.03
CA VAL A 237 -1.65 4.18 7.83
C VAL A 237 -2.34 4.89 6.66
N THR A 238 -3.56 5.39 6.87
CA THR A 238 -4.30 6.05 5.77
C THR A 238 -3.65 7.35 5.32
N LEU A 239 -3.04 8.12 6.24
CA LEU A 239 -2.36 9.36 5.89
C LEU A 239 -1.12 9.09 5.04
N VAL A 240 -0.31 8.10 5.40
CA VAL A 240 0.88 7.72 4.63
C VAL A 240 0.49 7.17 3.26
N VAL A 241 -0.46 6.24 3.19
CA VAL A 241 -0.95 5.68 1.92
C VAL A 241 -1.43 6.78 0.99
N VAL A 242 -2.30 7.68 1.48
CA VAL A 242 -2.87 8.75 0.65
C VAL A 242 -1.81 9.75 0.21
N THR A 243 -0.90 10.15 1.11
CA THR A 243 0.16 11.11 0.77
C THR A 243 1.08 10.54 -0.31
N LEU A 244 1.51 9.28 -0.16
CA LEU A 244 2.37 8.61 -1.15
C LEU A 244 1.64 8.36 -2.48
N GLN A 245 0.34 8.03 -2.44
CA GLN A 245 -0.47 7.88 -3.64
C GLN A 245 -0.65 9.19 -4.40
N ILE A 246 -0.95 10.30 -3.70
CA ILE A 246 -1.06 11.63 -4.33
C ILE A 246 0.28 12.04 -4.92
N ALA A 247 1.37 11.93 -4.15
CA ALA A 247 2.71 12.27 -4.60
C ALA A 247 3.13 11.44 -5.82
N GLY A 248 2.99 10.11 -5.75
CA GLY A 248 3.37 9.22 -6.85
C GLY A 248 2.55 9.41 -8.12
N ARG A 249 1.23 9.63 -7.99
CA ARG A 249 0.38 9.90 -9.16
C ARG A 249 0.66 11.28 -9.76
N THR A 250 1.00 12.27 -8.93
CA THR A 250 1.46 13.58 -9.42
C THR A 250 2.75 13.45 -10.20
N MET A 251 3.75 12.73 -9.66
CA MET A 251 5.01 12.47 -10.38
C MET A 251 4.78 11.71 -11.68
N ARG A 252 3.84 10.75 -11.71
CA ARG A 252 3.45 10.04 -12.93
C ARG A 252 2.82 10.98 -13.97
N LEU A 253 1.94 11.89 -13.56
CA LEU A 253 1.36 12.85 -14.49
C LEU A 253 2.42 13.80 -15.07
N LEU A 254 3.36 14.24 -14.23
CA LEU A 254 4.51 15.05 -14.65
C LEU A 254 5.45 14.26 -15.58
N SER A 255 5.61 12.94 -15.38
CA SER A 255 6.43 12.13 -16.28
C SER A 255 5.88 12.12 -17.70
N LEU A 256 4.55 12.10 -17.87
CA LEU A 256 3.91 12.15 -19.19
C LEU A 256 4.11 13.49 -19.91
N GLN A 257 4.52 14.54 -19.18
CA GLN A 257 4.82 15.88 -19.71
C GLN A 257 6.33 16.14 -19.83
N ALA A 258 7.18 15.18 -19.45
CA ALA A 258 8.62 15.36 -19.45
C ALA A 258 9.18 15.40 -20.87
N THR A 259 10.06 16.36 -21.14
CA THR A 259 10.71 16.56 -22.45
C THR A 259 11.98 15.75 -22.64
N ASN A 260 12.62 15.32 -21.54
CA ASN A 260 13.87 14.56 -21.55
C ASN A 260 13.62 13.16 -20.98
N GLU A 261 14.21 12.13 -21.61
CA GLU A 261 14.13 10.73 -21.19
C GLU A 261 14.63 10.49 -19.76
N ILE A 262 15.65 11.23 -19.30
CA ILE A 262 16.12 11.14 -17.90
C ILE A 262 15.01 11.56 -16.93
N ASN A 263 14.38 12.72 -17.19
CA ASN A 263 13.31 13.24 -16.35
C ASN A 263 12.07 12.35 -16.43
N TYR A 264 11.72 11.88 -17.63
CA TYR A 264 10.65 10.90 -17.83
C TYR A 264 10.91 9.68 -16.95
N THR A 265 12.08 9.06 -17.06
CA THR A 265 12.43 7.81 -16.36
C THR A 265 12.41 8.00 -14.85
N PHE A 266 12.99 9.10 -14.33
CA PHE A 266 12.98 9.40 -12.91
C PHE A 266 11.56 9.59 -12.36
N LEU A 267 10.77 10.46 -13.01
CA LEU A 267 9.40 10.78 -12.58
C LEU A 267 8.47 9.57 -12.73
N TYR A 268 8.62 8.82 -13.82
CA TYR A 268 7.86 7.61 -14.10
C TYR A 268 8.14 6.55 -13.03
N ASN A 269 9.40 6.32 -12.65
CA ASN A 269 9.72 5.32 -11.64
C ASN A 269 9.49 5.77 -10.19
N SER A 270 9.32 7.07 -9.95
CA SER A 270 9.05 7.59 -8.60
C SER A 270 7.78 7.02 -7.97
N ILE A 271 6.72 6.77 -8.75
CA ILE A 271 5.50 6.13 -8.23
C ILE A 271 5.78 4.71 -7.72
N HIS A 272 6.64 3.95 -8.41
CA HIS A 272 7.00 2.60 -7.99
C HIS A 272 7.76 2.61 -6.66
N ILE A 273 8.69 3.56 -6.51
CA ILE A 273 9.40 3.79 -5.24
C ILE A 273 8.40 4.14 -4.13
N PHE A 274 7.45 5.05 -4.37
CA PHE A 274 6.45 5.40 -3.36
C PHE A 274 5.50 4.25 -3.02
N THR A 275 5.10 3.43 -3.99
CA THR A 275 4.28 2.23 -3.73
C THR A 275 5.06 1.20 -2.90
N ALA A 276 6.32 0.94 -3.23
CA ALA A 276 7.17 0.04 -2.45
C ALA A 276 7.45 0.57 -1.05
N LEU A 277 7.72 1.88 -0.92
CA LEU A 277 7.90 2.55 0.35
C LEU A 277 6.64 2.47 1.22
N ASN A 278 5.45 2.63 0.64
CA ASN A 278 4.18 2.49 1.34
C ASN A 278 4.04 1.09 1.98
N ALA A 279 4.35 0.04 1.22
CA ALA A 279 4.29 -1.34 1.69
C ALA A 279 5.22 -1.58 2.88
N VAL A 280 6.43 -1.01 2.85
CA VAL A 280 7.38 -1.07 3.98
C VAL A 280 6.88 -0.27 5.19
N LEU A 281 6.41 0.96 4.98
CA LEU A 281 6.01 1.86 6.08
C LEU A 281 4.80 1.34 6.86
N ASN A 282 3.89 0.60 6.23
CA ASN A 282 2.73 0.01 6.91
C ASN A 282 3.15 -0.82 8.13
N TYR A 283 4.17 -1.67 7.99
CA TYR A 283 4.73 -2.43 9.11
C TYR A 283 5.19 -1.53 10.26
N PHE A 284 6.03 -0.53 9.95
CA PHE A 284 6.60 0.35 10.96
C PHE A 284 5.54 1.18 11.67
N ILE A 285 4.54 1.66 10.94
CA ILE A 285 3.40 2.37 11.54
C ILE A 285 2.69 1.46 12.52
N VAL A 286 2.36 0.23 12.13
CA VAL A 286 1.69 -0.74 13.00
C VAL A 286 2.52 -1.05 14.23
N ALA A 287 3.82 -1.33 14.07
CA ALA A 287 4.73 -1.58 15.19
C ALA A 287 4.83 -0.39 16.16
N LEU A 288 4.93 0.83 15.65
CA LEU A 288 5.10 2.03 16.48
C LEU A 288 3.80 2.50 17.16
N THR A 289 2.65 2.24 16.55
CA THR A 289 1.37 2.81 17.03
C THR A 289 0.47 1.80 17.73
N SER A 290 0.54 0.50 17.39
CA SER A 290 -0.31 -0.54 17.99
C SER A 290 0.35 -1.19 19.20
N ALA A 291 -0.21 -0.92 20.39
CA ALA A 291 0.24 -1.57 21.62
C ALA A 291 -0.02 -3.09 21.63
N GLU A 292 -1.13 -3.52 21.03
CA GLU A 292 -1.49 -4.94 20.90
C GLU A 292 -0.48 -5.69 20.02
N PHE A 293 -0.09 -5.08 18.90
CA PHE A 293 0.92 -5.66 18.01
C PHE A 293 2.30 -5.75 18.69
N ARG A 294 2.75 -4.70 19.38
CA ARG A 294 4.02 -4.75 20.14
C ARG A 294 4.00 -5.81 21.24
N ALA A 295 2.88 -5.94 21.95
CA ALA A 295 2.73 -6.97 22.97
C ALA A 295 2.81 -8.38 22.36
N ALA A 296 2.18 -8.59 21.20
CA ALA A 296 2.29 -9.85 20.46
C ALA A 296 3.72 -10.12 19.99
N GLN A 297 4.38 -9.13 19.39
CA GLN A 297 5.77 -9.24 18.94
C GLN A 297 6.71 -9.60 20.09
N ARG A 298 6.60 -8.90 21.24
CA ARG A 298 7.37 -9.24 22.45
C ARG A 298 7.08 -10.66 22.93
N ARG A 299 5.82 -11.08 23.00
CA ARG A 299 5.46 -12.44 23.42
C ARG A 299 5.93 -13.52 22.46
N VAL A 300 6.06 -13.22 21.17
CA VAL A 300 6.51 -14.21 20.18
C VAL A 300 8.03 -14.28 20.11
N LEU A 301 8.71 -13.13 20.15
CA LEU A 301 10.17 -13.04 20.04
C LEU A 301 10.90 -13.27 21.36
N LEU A 302 10.34 -12.87 22.51
CA LEU A 302 10.99 -13.02 23.82
C LEU A 302 10.60 -14.31 24.54
N ARG A 303 9.51 -14.99 24.15
CA ARG A 303 9.11 -16.26 24.78
C ARG A 303 9.92 -17.46 24.28
N SER A 304 10.74 -17.29 23.25
CA SER A 304 11.70 -18.33 22.85
C SER A 304 12.87 -18.47 23.82
N SER A 305 13.05 -17.59 24.80
CA SER A 305 14.14 -17.71 25.80
C SER A 305 13.71 -18.22 27.18
N SER A 306 12.45 -18.65 27.38
CA SER A 306 12.04 -19.29 28.65
C SER A 306 11.23 -20.56 28.44
N VAL A 307 11.88 -21.57 27.85
CA VAL A 307 11.60 -22.97 28.21
C VAL A 307 12.58 -23.34 29.34
N GLY A 308 12.31 -22.81 30.54
CA GLY A 308 12.94 -23.33 31.75
C GLY A 308 12.08 -24.49 32.26
N PRO A 309 12.59 -25.73 32.34
CA PRO A 309 11.82 -26.90 32.78
C PRO A 309 11.75 -26.91 34.31
N PHE A 310 11.08 -25.93 34.92
CA PHE A 310 10.86 -25.90 36.36
C PHE A 310 9.46 -25.34 36.68
N ARG A 311 8.44 -26.15 36.38
CA ARG A 311 7.21 -26.22 37.19
C ARG A 311 6.66 -27.64 37.10
N GLY A 312 7.47 -28.54 37.59
CA GLY A 312 7.11 -29.86 38.05
C GLY A 312 7.91 -30.09 39.32
N VAL A 313 7.51 -29.43 40.40
CA VAL A 313 7.90 -29.79 41.78
C VAL A 313 6.70 -29.44 42.65
N GLU A 314 6.10 -30.51 43.16
CA GLU A 314 5.07 -30.64 44.22
C GLU A 314 3.64 -30.21 43.90
#